data_AF-A0A7C4DX89-F1
#
_entry.id   AF-A0A7C4DX89-F1
#
_cell.length_a   1.000
_cell.length_b   1.000
_cell.length_c   1.000
_cell.angle_alpha   90.00
_cell.angle_beta   90.00
_cell.angle_gamma   90.00
#
_symmetry.space_group_name_H-M   'P 1'
#
loop_
_entity.id
_entity.type
_entity.pdbx_description
1 polymer ?
#
loop_
_entity_poly.entity_id
_entity_poly.type
_entity_poly.pdbx_seq_one_letter_code
_entity_poly.pdbx_strand_id
1 'polypeptide(L)'
;MVDAKGHLICVDRMADIIVLQDGTRVPPQHLENRLKFSPYVREAMVLDHGKPYVTAILNIHPENTGKWAEDHNIPYTGYVDLSQKPEVYDLMEKVVKDVNRDLPDSMKIRKFTILYKEFHADDDEMTRTRKLRRPLIRQRYKEVIDALYSDANEISFLGEVKYEDGRRDMVRVKMQIRKVE
;
A
#
# COMPACT_ATOMS: atom_id res chain seq x y z
N MET A 1 -9.84 -24.39 -1.40
CA MET A 1 -9.25 -25.37 -0.47
C MET A 1 -10.23 -25.58 0.67
N VAL A 2 -10.39 -26.81 1.15
CA VAL A 2 -11.28 -27.16 2.27
C VAL A 2 -10.41 -27.40 3.50
N ASP A 3 -10.81 -26.89 4.66
CA ASP A 3 -10.09 -27.16 5.91
C ASP A 3 -10.32 -28.60 6.41
N ALA A 4 -9.59 -29.00 7.45
CA ALA A 4 -9.73 -30.33 8.07
C ALA A 4 -11.11 -30.58 8.72
N LYS A 5 -12.01 -29.58 8.75
CA LYS A 5 -13.37 -29.66 9.29
C LYS A 5 -14.46 -29.56 8.22
N GLY A 6 -14.09 -29.58 6.93
CA GLY A 6 -15.06 -29.57 5.84
C GLY A 6 -15.62 -28.19 5.50
N HIS A 7 -15.06 -27.10 6.03
CA HIS A 7 -15.48 -25.76 5.65
C HIS A 7 -14.81 -25.33 4.34
N LEU A 8 -15.64 -24.88 3.40
CA LEU A 8 -15.19 -24.19 2.21
C LEU A 8 -14.63 -22.83 2.61
N ILE A 9 -13.30 -22.74 2.71
CA ILE A 9 -12.64 -21.44 2.81
C ILE A 9 -12.62 -20.87 1.39
N CYS A 10 -13.43 -19.84 1.16
CA CYS A 10 -13.41 -19.06 -0.08
C CYS A 10 -12.14 -18.21 -0.11
N VAL A 11 -11.00 -18.85 -0.33
CA VAL A 11 -9.69 -18.20 -0.46
C VAL A 11 -9.53 -17.75 -1.91
N ASP A 12 -10.12 -16.60 -2.22
CA ASP A 12 -9.85 -15.83 -3.44
C ASP A 12 -10.12 -16.58 -4.77
N ARG A 13 -10.08 -15.88 -5.90
CA ARG A 13 -10.10 -16.56 -7.21
C ARG A 13 -8.69 -17.09 -7.49
N MET A 14 -8.56 -18.37 -7.85
CA MET A 14 -7.26 -19.00 -8.21
C MET A 14 -6.43 -18.20 -9.23
N ALA A 15 -7.08 -17.38 -10.06
CA ALA A 15 -6.45 -16.55 -11.08
C ALA A 15 -5.70 -15.31 -10.54
N ASP A 16 -5.93 -14.92 -9.28
CA ASP A 16 -5.38 -13.67 -8.71
C ASP A 16 -4.27 -13.94 -7.67
N ILE A 17 -3.78 -15.17 -7.53
CA ILE A 17 -2.71 -15.54 -6.58
C ILE A 17 -1.35 -15.09 -7.11
N ILE A 18 -0.61 -14.30 -6.33
CA ILE A 18 0.78 -13.91 -6.59
C ILE A 18 1.71 -15.09 -6.32
N VAL A 19 2.72 -15.27 -7.16
CA VAL A 19 3.76 -16.29 -7.00
C VAL A 19 5.10 -15.58 -6.89
N LEU A 20 5.76 -15.71 -5.74
CA LEU A 20 7.10 -15.17 -5.50
C LEU A 20 8.17 -15.98 -6.23
N GLN A 21 9.42 -15.50 -6.27
CA GLN A 21 10.54 -16.17 -6.95
C GLN A 21 10.84 -17.57 -6.39
N ASP A 22 10.58 -17.78 -5.10
CA ASP A 22 10.76 -19.05 -4.40
C ASP A 22 9.58 -20.03 -4.60
N GLY A 23 8.56 -19.64 -5.38
CA GLY A 23 7.34 -20.41 -5.60
C GLY A 23 6.26 -20.23 -4.54
N THR A 24 6.49 -19.39 -3.52
CA THR A 24 5.50 -19.07 -2.49
C THR A 24 4.27 -18.43 -3.12
N ARG A 25 3.08 -18.94 -2.75
CA ARG A 25 1.79 -18.49 -3.26
C ARG A 25 1.13 -17.53 -2.26
N VAL A 26 0.93 -16.29 -2.67
CA VAL A 26 0.39 -15.21 -1.86
C VAL A 26 -0.94 -14.74 -2.42
N PRO A 27 -2.07 -14.87 -1.69
CA PRO A 27 -3.33 -14.26 -2.11
C PRO A 27 -3.31 -12.75 -1.78
N PRO A 28 -3.16 -11.85 -2.76
CA PRO A 28 -2.98 -10.42 -2.50
C PRO A 28 -4.19 -9.80 -1.81
N GLN A 29 -5.42 -10.14 -2.22
CA GLN A 29 -6.62 -9.54 -1.66
C GLN A 29 -6.75 -9.86 -0.16
N HIS A 30 -6.26 -11.04 0.25
CA HIS A 30 -6.25 -11.40 1.66
C HIS A 30 -5.39 -10.44 2.49
N LEU A 31 -4.16 -10.15 2.04
CA LEU A 31 -3.26 -9.20 2.70
C LEU A 31 -3.80 -7.76 2.62
N GLU A 32 -4.30 -7.35 1.45
CA GLU A 32 -4.86 -6.01 1.24
C GLU A 32 -6.09 -5.77 2.12
N ASN A 33 -6.98 -6.74 2.22
CA ASN A 33 -8.14 -6.64 3.09
C ASN A 33 -7.73 -6.60 4.57
N ARG A 34 -6.75 -7.41 4.98
CA ARG A 34 -6.15 -7.34 6.34
C ARG A 34 -5.62 -5.95 6.66
N LEU A 35 -4.86 -5.34 5.76
CA LEU A 35 -4.35 -3.97 5.92
C LEU A 35 -5.50 -2.95 6.03
N LYS A 36 -6.53 -3.10 5.18
CA LYS A 36 -7.71 -2.22 5.15
C LYS A 36 -8.66 -2.39 6.34
N PHE A 37 -8.47 -3.38 7.23
CA PHE A 37 -9.18 -3.38 8.52
C PHE A 37 -8.70 -2.28 9.45
N SER A 38 -7.47 -1.78 9.26
CA SER A 38 -7.01 -0.61 9.99
C SER A 38 -7.80 0.62 9.54
N PRO A 39 -8.33 1.45 10.47
CA PRO A 39 -9.06 2.66 10.10
C PRO A 39 -8.17 3.68 9.38
N TYR A 40 -6.85 3.53 9.48
CA TYR A 40 -5.88 4.45 8.89
C TYR A 40 -5.49 4.09 7.45
N VAL A 41 -5.90 2.93 6.93
CA VAL A 41 -5.58 2.48 5.56
C VAL A 41 -6.83 2.60 4.69
N ARG A 42 -6.81 3.51 3.72
CA ARG A 42 -7.89 3.65 2.73
C ARG A 42 -7.82 2.54 1.70
N GLU A 43 -6.64 2.32 1.15
CA GLU A 43 -6.40 1.34 0.10
C GLU A 43 -5.00 0.76 0.23
N ALA A 44 -4.84 -0.49 -0.18
CA ALA A 44 -3.57 -1.19 -0.16
C ALA A 44 -3.40 -1.98 -1.46
N MET A 45 -2.21 -1.89 -2.06
CA MET A 45 -1.82 -2.72 -3.19
C MET A 45 -0.60 -3.55 -2.82
N VAL A 46 -0.79 -4.86 -2.72
CA VAL A 46 0.30 -5.83 -2.61
C VAL A 46 0.91 -6.07 -3.99
N LEU A 47 2.25 -6.05 -4.05
CA LEU A 47 3.00 -6.10 -5.31
C LEU A 47 3.23 -7.52 -5.83
N ASP A 48 3.31 -7.61 -7.17
CA ASP A 48 3.06 -8.79 -8.02
C ASP A 48 4.12 -9.92 -8.01
N HIS A 49 3.90 -10.87 -8.94
CA HIS A 49 4.68 -12.08 -9.19
C HIS A 49 6.17 -11.85 -9.47
N GLY A 50 6.96 -12.90 -9.26
CA GLY A 50 8.37 -12.94 -9.63
C GLY A 50 9.24 -12.01 -8.81
N LYS A 51 8.75 -11.60 -7.64
CA LYS A 51 9.46 -10.78 -6.67
C LYS A 51 10.02 -11.66 -5.53
N PRO A 52 11.15 -11.27 -4.92
CA PRO A 52 11.82 -12.08 -3.91
C PRO A 52 11.06 -12.14 -2.57
N TYR A 53 10.21 -11.14 -2.30
CA TYR A 53 9.42 -11.04 -1.08
C TYR A 53 8.19 -10.16 -1.31
N VAL A 54 7.22 -10.24 -0.39
CA VAL A 54 6.01 -9.43 -0.45
C VAL A 54 6.31 -7.97 -0.07
N THR A 55 5.80 -7.03 -0.85
CA THR A 55 5.83 -5.60 -0.55
C THR A 55 4.48 -4.96 -0.83
N ALA A 56 4.23 -3.78 -0.26
CA ALA A 56 2.95 -3.09 -0.40
C ALA A 56 3.09 -1.57 -0.66
N ILE A 57 2.14 -1.01 -1.40
CA ILE A 57 1.90 0.43 -1.51
C ILE A 57 0.60 0.72 -0.76
N LEU A 58 0.63 1.70 0.15
CA LEU A 58 -0.50 2.07 0.98
C LEU A 58 -1.03 3.47 0.63
N ASN A 59 -2.34 3.66 0.74
CA ASN A 59 -2.97 4.96 0.87
C ASN A 59 -3.50 5.12 2.28
N ILE A 60 -3.22 6.25 2.90
CA ILE A 60 -3.79 6.58 4.20
C ILE A 60 -5.26 6.97 4.04
N HIS A 61 -6.06 6.78 5.09
CA HIS A 61 -7.37 7.38 5.18
C HIS A 61 -7.22 8.83 5.68
N PRO A 62 -7.43 9.86 4.83
CA PRO A 62 -7.09 11.24 5.19
C PRO A 62 -7.79 11.72 6.47
N GLU A 63 -9.08 11.44 6.63
CA GLU A 63 -9.84 11.89 7.80
C GLU A 63 -9.38 11.20 9.09
N ASN A 64 -9.29 9.87 9.12
CA ASN A 64 -8.90 9.11 10.31
C ASN A 64 -7.43 9.35 10.69
N THR A 65 -6.54 9.36 9.70
CA THR A 65 -5.11 9.63 9.91
C THR A 65 -4.87 11.09 10.27
N GLY A 66 -5.63 12.02 9.69
CA GLY A 66 -5.60 13.45 10.01
C GLY A 66 -6.03 13.70 11.45
N LYS A 67 -7.16 13.13 11.87
CA LYS A 67 -7.61 13.19 13.27
C LYS A 67 -6.58 12.61 14.23
N TRP A 68 -5.99 11.46 13.89
CA TRP A 68 -4.91 10.88 14.70
C TRP A 68 -3.71 11.83 14.80
N ALA A 69 -3.32 12.48 13.70
CA ALA A 69 -2.23 13.45 13.69
C ALA A 69 -2.54 14.67 14.57
N GLU A 70 -3.77 15.19 14.51
CA GLU A 70 -4.25 16.28 15.37
C GLU A 70 -4.19 15.89 16.86
N ASP A 71 -4.70 14.71 17.22
CA ASP A 71 -4.68 14.18 18.59
C ASP A 71 -3.23 14.04 19.14
N HIS A 72 -2.24 13.90 18.26
CA HIS A 72 -0.82 13.78 18.60
C HIS A 72 -0.03 15.08 18.36
N ASN A 73 -0.70 16.20 18.09
CA ASN A 73 -0.09 17.52 17.81
C ASN A 73 0.90 17.52 16.62
N ILE A 74 0.63 16.72 15.59
CA ILE A 74 1.43 16.66 14.37
C ILE A 74 0.83 17.62 13.33
N PRO A 75 1.47 18.76 13.04
CA PRO A 75 0.94 19.72 12.06
C PRO A 75 1.12 19.20 10.63
N TYR A 76 0.07 19.33 9.82
CA TYR A 76 0.12 19.02 8.39
C TYR A 76 -0.71 20.01 7.56
N THR A 77 -0.38 20.15 6.28
CA THR A 77 -1.03 21.12 5.37
C THR A 77 -1.99 20.49 4.36
N GLY A 78 -1.95 19.17 4.18
CA GLY A 78 -2.82 18.45 3.27
C GLY A 78 -2.40 16.98 3.15
N TYR A 79 -3.06 16.23 2.25
CA TYR A 79 -2.81 14.80 2.09
C TYR A 79 -1.33 14.49 1.81
N VAL A 80 -0.72 15.21 0.86
CA VAL A 80 0.68 14.96 0.47
C VAL A 80 1.59 15.08 1.68
N ASP A 81 1.50 16.17 2.43
CA ASP A 81 2.32 16.39 3.62
C ASP A 81 2.03 15.36 4.72
N LEU A 82 0.75 15.10 5.02
CA LEU A 82 0.33 14.12 6.03
C LEU A 82 0.85 12.71 5.71
N SER A 83 0.68 12.26 4.46
CA SER A 83 1.10 10.92 4.01
C SER A 83 2.61 10.71 4.09
N GLN A 84 3.39 11.79 4.07
CA GLN A 84 4.85 11.73 4.11
C GLN A 84 5.46 12.03 5.49
N LYS A 85 4.64 12.27 6.52
CA LYS A 85 5.11 12.44 7.90
C LYS A 85 5.77 11.15 8.41
N PRO A 86 6.98 11.23 9.02
CA PRO A 86 7.61 10.07 9.65
C PRO A 86 6.71 9.36 10.65
N GLU A 87 5.91 10.11 11.41
CA GLU A 87 4.97 9.59 12.42
C GLU A 87 3.85 8.77 11.77
N VAL A 88 3.41 9.14 10.57
CA VAL A 88 2.41 8.39 9.80
C VAL A 88 3.03 7.11 9.22
N TYR A 89 4.31 7.14 8.82
CA TYR A 89 5.03 5.91 8.50
C TYR A 89 5.15 4.98 9.70
N ASP A 90 5.45 5.50 10.89
CA ASP A 90 5.53 4.70 12.12
C ASP A 90 4.15 4.12 12.50
N LEU A 91 3.07 4.88 12.29
CA LEU A 91 1.69 4.40 12.44
C LEU A 91 1.38 3.25 11.48
N MET A 92 1.69 3.41 10.20
CA MET A 92 1.50 2.37 9.19
C MET A 92 2.37 1.13 9.47
N GLU A 93 3.60 1.33 9.95
CA GLU A 93 4.48 0.23 10.29
C GLU A 93 3.88 -0.67 11.38
N LYS A 94 3.22 -0.07 12.40
CA LYS A 94 2.48 -0.84 13.41
C LYS A 94 1.37 -1.68 12.78
N VAL A 95 0.59 -1.09 11.87
CA VAL A 95 -0.48 -1.79 11.14
C VAL A 95 0.09 -2.96 10.34
N VAL A 96 1.19 -2.77 9.62
CA VAL A 96 1.83 -3.81 8.82
C VAL A 96 2.41 -4.92 9.72
N LYS A 97 3.01 -4.57 10.86
CA LYS A 97 3.50 -5.54 11.86
C LYS A 97 2.37 -6.38 12.45
N ASP A 98 1.23 -5.77 12.76
CA ASP A 98 0.06 -6.49 13.26
C ASP A 98 -0.47 -7.48 12.22
N VAL A 99 -0.53 -7.10 10.94
CA VAL A 99 -0.89 -8.01 9.85
C VAL A 99 0.14 -9.14 9.70
N ASN A 100 1.43 -8.83 9.78
CA ASN A 100 2.52 -9.80 9.65
C ASN A 100 2.57 -10.84 10.78
N ARG A 101 2.05 -10.52 11.98
CA ARG A 101 2.03 -11.42 13.14
C ARG A 101 1.29 -12.72 12.86
N ASP A 102 0.22 -12.65 12.07
CA ASP A 102 -0.65 -13.80 11.76
C ASP A 102 -0.31 -14.46 10.41
N LEU A 103 0.81 -14.08 9.79
CA LEU A 103 1.25 -14.58 8.48
C LEU A 103 2.46 -15.51 8.61
N PRO A 104 2.55 -16.56 7.76
CA PRO A 104 3.79 -17.31 7.58
C PRO A 104 4.94 -16.39 7.17
N ASP A 105 6.17 -16.72 7.57
CA ASP A 105 7.33 -15.86 7.33
C ASP A 105 7.59 -15.55 5.85
N SER A 106 7.27 -16.51 4.96
CA SER A 106 7.36 -16.35 3.51
C SER A 106 6.33 -15.38 2.92
N MET A 107 5.25 -15.10 3.64
CA MET A 107 4.16 -14.22 3.20
C MET A 107 4.16 -12.86 3.89
N LYS A 108 5.07 -12.63 4.84
CA LYS A 108 5.18 -11.34 5.53
C LYS A 108 5.55 -10.23 4.54
N ILE A 109 4.90 -9.09 4.71
CA ILE A 109 5.22 -7.85 4.01
C ILE A 109 6.56 -7.37 4.55
N ARG A 110 7.61 -7.40 3.72
CA ARG A 110 8.98 -7.01 4.13
C ARG A 110 9.24 -5.53 3.97
N LYS A 111 8.59 -4.88 2.99
CA LYS A 111 8.74 -3.45 2.75
C LYS A 111 7.42 -2.83 2.31
N PHE A 112 7.22 -1.57 2.69
CA PHE A 112 6.11 -0.79 2.19
C PHE A 112 6.47 0.68 2.00
N THR A 113 5.61 1.39 1.29
CA THR A 113 5.66 2.85 1.16
C THR A 113 4.24 3.42 1.23
N ILE A 114 4.12 4.71 1.54
CA ILE A 114 2.85 5.43 1.55
C ILE A 114 2.82 6.34 0.32
N LEU A 115 1.84 6.14 -0.54
CA LEU A 115 1.72 6.93 -1.76
C LEU A 115 1.29 8.35 -1.43
N TYR A 116 1.92 9.31 -2.11
CA TYR A 116 1.70 10.75 -1.95
C TYR A 116 0.30 11.24 -2.36
N LYS A 117 -0.51 10.40 -3.01
CA LYS A 117 -1.91 10.65 -3.33
C LYS A 117 -2.76 9.39 -3.18
N GLU A 118 -4.07 9.55 -3.06
CA GLU A 118 -5.01 8.44 -3.14
C GLU A 118 -5.08 7.89 -4.57
N PHE A 119 -5.31 6.58 -4.69
CA PHE A 119 -5.73 5.98 -5.94
C PHE A 119 -7.10 6.55 -6.32
N HIS A 120 -7.24 6.96 -7.58
CA HIS A 120 -8.44 7.63 -8.03
C HIS A 120 -8.95 7.09 -9.37
N ALA A 121 -10.28 7.10 -9.54
CA ALA A 121 -10.91 6.66 -10.79
C ALA A 121 -10.62 7.61 -11.96
N ASP A 122 -10.60 8.92 -11.70
CA ASP A 122 -10.25 9.95 -12.70
C ASP A 122 -8.82 9.79 -13.26
N ASP A 123 -7.93 9.14 -12.50
CA ASP A 123 -6.55 8.88 -12.91
C ASP A 123 -6.39 7.52 -13.59
N ASP A 124 -7.51 6.83 -13.85
CA ASP A 124 -7.59 5.46 -14.36
C ASP A 124 -6.96 4.40 -13.45
N GLU A 125 -6.59 4.75 -12.23
CA GLU A 125 -5.96 3.83 -11.27
C GLU A 125 -6.98 2.91 -10.61
N MET A 126 -8.25 3.29 -10.63
CA MET A 126 -9.37 2.50 -10.12
C MET A 126 -10.52 2.48 -11.11
N THR A 127 -11.32 1.42 -11.07
CA THR A 127 -12.63 1.40 -11.73
C THR A 127 -13.62 2.29 -10.97
N ARG A 128 -14.75 2.61 -11.60
CA ARG A 128 -15.88 3.28 -10.91
C ARG A 128 -16.42 2.48 -9.71
N THR A 129 -16.20 1.17 -9.70
CA THR A 129 -16.52 0.27 -8.58
C THR A 129 -15.39 0.17 -7.55
N ARG A 130 -14.40 1.08 -7.60
CA ARG A 130 -13.24 1.13 -6.70
C ARG A 130 -12.36 -0.13 -6.73
N LYS A 131 -12.30 -0.82 -7.87
CA LYS A 131 -11.32 -1.90 -8.08
C LYS A 131 -10.02 -1.32 -8.63
N LEU A 132 -8.89 -1.62 -8.00
CA LEU A 132 -7.57 -1.20 -8.48
C LEU A 132 -7.26 -1.76 -9.87
N ARG A 133 -6.80 -0.88 -10.77
CA ARG A 133 -6.26 -1.23 -12.10
C ARG A 133 -4.75 -1.45 -11.99
N ARG A 134 -4.37 -2.55 -11.32
CA ARG A 134 -2.97 -2.92 -11.05
C ARG A 134 -2.01 -2.74 -12.23
N PRO A 135 -2.32 -3.15 -13.48
CA PRO A 135 -1.39 -2.96 -14.60
C PRO A 135 -1.03 -1.50 -14.85
N LEU A 136 -2.00 -0.59 -14.72
CA LEU A 136 -1.76 0.84 -14.94
C LEU A 136 -1.00 1.45 -13.76
N ILE A 137 -1.36 1.10 -12.53
CA ILE A 137 -0.64 1.53 -11.32
C ILE A 137 0.82 1.11 -11.41
N ARG A 138 1.10 -0.15 -11.80
CA ARG A 138 2.46 -0.64 -12.01
C ARG A 138 3.25 0.17 -13.02
N GLN A 139 2.63 0.50 -14.15
CA GLN A 139 3.28 1.28 -15.19
C GLN A 139 3.62 2.69 -14.69
N ARG A 140 2.67 3.34 -14.01
CA ARG A 140 2.81 4.71 -13.51
C ARG A 140 3.83 4.83 -12.38
N TYR A 141 3.82 3.90 -11.44
CA TYR A 141 4.67 3.93 -10.25
C TYR A 141 5.83 2.94 -10.33
N LYS A 142 6.29 2.65 -11.56
CA LYS A 142 7.38 1.69 -11.79
C LYS A 142 8.62 2.03 -10.96
N GLU A 143 9.02 3.29 -10.92
CA GLU A 143 10.20 3.74 -10.16
C GLU A 143 10.04 3.51 -8.65
N VAL A 144 8.83 3.77 -8.12
CA VAL A 144 8.49 3.52 -6.71
C VAL A 144 8.54 2.02 -6.38
N ILE A 145 7.98 1.20 -7.28
CA ILE A 145 8.01 -0.25 -7.16
C ILE A 145 9.44 -0.78 -7.21
N ASP A 146 10.26 -0.30 -8.14
CA ASP A 146 11.65 -0.73 -8.24
C ASP A 146 12.45 -0.36 -6.98
N ALA A 147 12.19 0.82 -6.41
CA ALA A 147 12.81 1.25 -5.17
C ALA A 147 12.40 0.36 -3.97
N LEU A 148 11.16 -0.12 -3.90
CA LEU A 148 10.74 -1.10 -2.88
C LEU A 148 11.55 -2.40 -2.94
N TYR A 149 12.16 -2.74 -4.07
CA TYR A 149 13.01 -3.92 -4.24
C TYR A 149 14.52 -3.61 -4.25
N SER A 150 14.91 -2.36 -4.02
CA SER A 150 16.31 -1.95 -3.88
C SER A 150 16.69 -1.74 -2.41
N ASP A 151 17.93 -1.35 -2.16
CA ASP A 151 18.41 -0.99 -0.81
C ASP A 151 18.11 0.47 -0.43
N ALA A 152 17.33 1.20 -1.25
CA ALA A 152 16.91 2.55 -0.96
C ALA A 152 15.95 2.61 0.24
N ASN A 153 16.08 3.65 1.05
CA ASN A 153 15.16 3.98 2.14
C ASN A 153 14.23 5.16 1.78
N GLU A 154 14.48 5.84 0.66
CA GLU A 154 13.69 6.95 0.14
C GLU A 154 13.75 6.95 -1.39
N ILE A 155 12.68 7.41 -2.04
CA ILE A 155 12.64 7.73 -3.46
C ILE A 155 12.09 9.14 -3.66
N SER A 156 12.73 9.91 -4.55
CA SER A 156 12.17 11.16 -5.09
C SER A 156 11.41 10.85 -6.37
N PHE A 157 10.10 11.06 -6.36
CA PHE A 157 9.21 10.77 -7.49
C PHE A 157 8.60 12.07 -8.01
N LEU A 158 8.59 12.26 -9.33
CA LEU A 158 7.88 13.39 -9.95
C LEU A 158 6.45 12.97 -10.26
N GLY A 159 5.51 13.41 -9.44
CA GLY A 159 4.11 13.02 -9.52
C GLY A 159 3.19 14.20 -9.78
N GLU A 160 2.09 13.95 -10.50
CA GLU A 160 1.00 14.91 -10.60
C GLU A 160 0.22 14.94 -9.27
N VAL A 161 0.04 16.14 -8.70
CA VAL A 161 -0.85 16.40 -7.57
C VAL A 161 -1.98 17.29 -8.04
N LYS A 162 -3.22 16.84 -7.77
CA LYS A 162 -4.44 17.61 -8.00
C LYS A 162 -4.81 18.30 -6.69
N TYR A 163 -4.86 19.63 -6.69
CA TYR A 163 -5.30 20.43 -5.56
C TYR A 163 -6.83 20.54 -5.52
N GLU A 164 -7.36 20.95 -4.37
CA GLU A 164 -8.80 21.12 -4.15
C GLU A 164 -9.44 22.14 -5.08
N ASP A 165 -8.66 23.13 -5.54
CA ASP A 165 -9.10 24.14 -6.51
C ASP A 165 -9.09 23.66 -7.97
N GLY A 166 -8.77 22.38 -8.20
CA GLY A 166 -8.74 21.74 -9.51
C GLY A 166 -7.43 21.93 -10.27
N ARG A 167 -6.45 22.69 -9.73
CA ARG A 167 -5.13 22.81 -10.33
C ARG A 167 -4.40 21.47 -10.28
N ARG A 168 -3.59 21.22 -11.32
CA ARG A 168 -2.70 20.07 -11.42
C ARG A 168 -1.30 20.59 -11.59
N ASP A 169 -0.40 20.23 -10.68
CA ASP A 169 1.03 20.50 -10.84
C ASP A 169 1.84 19.22 -10.72
N MET A 170 2.98 19.23 -11.41
CA MET A 170 4.01 18.21 -11.25
C MET A 170 4.88 18.60 -10.07
N VAL A 171 4.82 17.81 -9.00
CA VAL A 171 5.57 18.05 -7.77
C VAL A 171 6.53 16.90 -7.52
N ARG A 172 7.75 17.25 -7.10
CA ARG A 172 8.71 16.25 -6.66
C ARG A 172 8.38 15.89 -5.22
N VAL A 173 7.89 14.66 -5.03
CA VAL A 173 7.56 14.13 -3.70
C VAL A 173 8.63 13.14 -3.27
N LYS A 174 9.02 13.23 -2.01
CA LYS A 174 9.88 12.24 -1.36
C LYS A 174 9.01 11.23 -0.63
N MET A 175 9.17 9.96 -0.96
CA MET A 175 8.48 8.86 -0.29
C MET A 175 9.49 7.97 0.40
N GLN A 176 9.22 7.62 1.65
CA GLN A 176 10.05 6.69 2.41
C GLN A 176 9.73 5.25 2.02
N ILE A 177 10.75 4.40 2.10
CA ILE A 177 10.63 2.96 1.97
C ILE A 177 10.93 2.37 3.35
N ARG A 178 9.89 1.85 4.00
CA ARG A 178 10.01 1.25 5.33
C ARG A 178 10.22 -0.24 5.20
N LYS A 179 11.29 -0.72 5.82
CA LYS A 179 11.54 -2.15 6.04
C LYS A 179 10.78 -2.58 7.28
N VAL A 180 10.14 -3.74 7.22
CA VAL A 180 9.39 -4.34 8.31
C VAL A 180 10.02 -5.68 8.62
N GLU A 181 10.62 -5.78 9.80
CA GLU A 181 11.22 -7.00 10.34
C GLU A 181 10.18 -7.89 11.03
#